data_AF-A0A553EV57-F1
#
_entry.id   AF-A0A553EV57-F1
#
_cell.length_a   1.000
_cell.length_b   1.000
_cell.length_c   1.000
_cell.angle_alpha   90.00
_cell.angle_beta   90.00
_cell.angle_gamma   90.00
#
_symmetry.space_group_name_H-M   'P 1'
#
loop_
_entity.id
_entity.type
_entity.pdbx_description
1 polymer ?
#
loop_
_entity_poly.entity_id
_entity_poly.type
_entity_poly.pdbx_seq_one_letter_code
_entity_poly.pdbx_strand_id
1 'polypeptide(L)'
;MKRYLMIALLLLSSVYFVFFFLRSSSPEVDFAITDHHQSYFTGEYFQGSPKAPELKDLFIQQRNNALKGHRDLIVVNYESDTLKGEIRQFIGISAEEVPDKLPASSWLEMPPGSYAGAELMASDLRRINPMDIKNQAVNYAQTQSKELETTISYEIYEGDEKLRVLFRLR
;
A
#
# COMPACT_ATOMS: atom_id res chain seq x y z
N MET A 1 -35.61 -40.14 -13.67
CA MET A 1 -35.51 -38.76 -13.13
C MET A 1 -34.39 -38.57 -12.10
N LYS A 2 -34.32 -39.37 -11.01
CA LYS A 2 -33.29 -39.19 -9.96
C LYS A 2 -31.83 -39.18 -10.44
N ARG A 3 -31.47 -40.04 -11.41
CA ARG A 3 -30.11 -40.07 -11.99
C ARG A 3 -29.73 -38.79 -12.74
N TYR A 4 -30.65 -38.23 -13.52
CA TYR A 4 -30.42 -36.97 -14.26
C TYR A 4 -30.32 -35.78 -13.31
N LEU A 5 -31.11 -35.76 -12.23
CA LEU A 5 -31.02 -34.75 -11.19
C LEU A 5 -29.65 -34.78 -10.48
N MET A 6 -29.14 -35.98 -10.18
CA MET A 6 -27.85 -36.16 -9.51
C MET A 6 -26.66 -35.72 -10.39
N ILE A 7 -26.73 -36.01 -11.69
CA ILE A 7 -25.73 -35.55 -12.68
C ILE A 7 -25.76 -34.03 -12.81
N ALA A 8 -26.96 -33.43 -12.88
CA ALA A 8 -27.10 -31.98 -12.93
C ALA A 8 -26.54 -31.29 -11.68
N LEU A 9 -26.76 -31.85 -10.49
CA LEU A 9 -26.25 -31.30 -9.23
C LEU A 9 -24.71 -31.37 -9.14
N LEU A 10 -24.12 -32.46 -9.63
CA LEU A 10 -22.66 -32.65 -9.71
C LEU A 10 -22.01 -31.64 -10.67
N LEU A 11 -22.64 -31.41 -11.83
CA LEU A 11 -22.20 -30.39 -12.78
C LEU A 11 -22.29 -28.99 -12.16
N LEU A 12 -23.40 -28.68 -11.49
CA LEU A 12 -23.58 -27.37 -10.85
C LEU A 12 -22.55 -27.12 -9.74
N SER A 13 -22.26 -28.15 -8.92
CA SER A 13 -21.22 -28.12 -7.89
C SER A 13 -19.83 -27.89 -8.49
N SER A 14 -19.52 -28.57 -9.59
CA SER A 14 -18.22 -28.45 -10.27
C SER A 14 -18.05 -27.05 -10.87
N VAL A 15 -19.08 -26.51 -11.52
CA VAL A 15 -19.08 -25.14 -12.05
C VAL A 15 -18.95 -24.12 -10.90
N TYR A 16 -19.68 -24.32 -9.81
CA TYR A 16 -19.57 -23.45 -8.63
C TYR A 16 -18.16 -23.48 -8.02
N PHE A 17 -17.55 -24.66 -7.93
CA PHE A 17 -16.19 -24.83 -7.43
C PHE A 17 -15.17 -24.08 -8.30
N VAL A 18 -15.27 -24.20 -9.63
CA VAL A 18 -14.40 -23.47 -10.57
C VAL A 18 -14.58 -21.95 -10.42
N PHE A 19 -15.82 -21.46 -10.37
CA PHE A 19 -16.09 -20.03 -10.16
C PHE A 19 -15.62 -19.51 -8.80
N PHE A 20 -15.74 -20.32 -7.75
CA PHE A 20 -15.26 -19.96 -6.41
C PHE A 20 -13.74 -19.80 -6.38
N PHE A 21 -12.99 -20.71 -7.02
CA PHE A 21 -11.53 -20.63 -7.10
C PHE A 21 -11.05 -19.50 -8.03
N LEU A 22 -11.68 -19.32 -9.20
CA LEU A 22 -11.33 -18.23 -10.13
C LEU A 22 -11.61 -16.84 -9.56
N ARG A 23 -12.55 -16.72 -8.62
CA ARG A 23 -12.85 -15.45 -7.93
C ARG A 23 -11.96 -15.20 -6.70
N SER A 24 -11.24 -16.22 -6.24
CA SER A 24 -10.36 -16.16 -5.07
C SER A 24 -8.96 -15.63 -5.38
N SER A 25 -8.59 -15.48 -6.66
CA SER A 25 -7.32 -14.86 -7.03
C SER A 25 -7.42 -13.34 -6.89
N SER A 26 -6.68 -12.78 -5.93
CA SER A 26 -6.49 -11.34 -5.80
C SER A 26 -6.02 -10.74 -7.14
N PRO A 27 -6.43 -9.52 -7.50
CA PRO A 27 -5.96 -8.88 -8.72
C PRO A 27 -4.43 -8.88 -8.76
N GLU A 28 -3.87 -9.25 -9.91
CA GLU A 28 -2.44 -9.10 -10.16
C GLU A 28 -2.11 -7.61 -10.21
N VAL A 29 -1.03 -7.23 -9.53
CA VAL A 29 -0.54 -5.86 -9.45
C VAL A 29 0.73 -5.77 -10.27
N ASP A 30 0.72 -4.89 -11.27
CA ASP A 30 1.88 -4.66 -12.14
C ASP A 30 2.95 -3.84 -11.40
N PHE A 31 4.11 -4.46 -11.18
CA PHE A 31 5.27 -3.81 -10.58
C PHE A 31 6.30 -3.41 -11.64
N ALA A 32 6.95 -2.28 -11.40
CA ALA A 32 8.09 -1.78 -12.15
C ALA A 32 9.22 -1.37 -11.20
N ILE A 33 10.47 -1.53 -11.64
CA ILE A 33 11.60 -0.88 -10.97
C ILE A 33 11.60 0.60 -11.37
N THR A 34 11.59 1.46 -10.37
CA THR A 34 11.65 2.91 -10.54
C THR A 34 12.79 3.47 -9.72
N ASP A 35 13.58 4.37 -10.31
CA ASP A 35 14.56 5.13 -9.55
C ASP A 35 13.88 6.36 -8.95
N HIS A 36 14.08 6.55 -7.65
CA HIS A 36 13.51 7.64 -6.89
C HIS A 36 14.61 8.62 -6.51
N HIS A 37 14.35 9.91 -6.73
CA HIS A 37 15.18 10.99 -6.22
C HIS A 37 14.89 11.25 -4.75
N GLN A 38 15.81 11.90 -4.06
CA GLN A 38 15.59 12.30 -2.67
C GLN A 38 14.33 13.18 -2.58
N SER A 39 13.43 12.84 -1.65
CA SER A 39 12.19 13.57 -1.43
C SER A 39 11.97 13.82 0.06
N TYR A 40 11.30 14.93 0.39
CA TYR A 40 11.00 15.31 1.75
C TYR A 40 9.49 15.33 1.99
N PHE A 41 9.11 15.00 3.21
CA PHE A 41 7.72 14.99 3.64
C PHE A 41 7.59 15.71 4.97
N THR A 42 6.47 16.41 5.16
CA THR A 42 6.11 17.03 6.45
C THR A 42 4.83 16.40 6.97
N GLY A 43 4.79 16.06 8.26
CA GLY A 43 3.70 15.28 8.80
C GLY A 43 3.91 14.88 10.25
N GLU A 44 3.19 13.85 10.65
CA GLU A 44 3.17 13.37 12.04
C GLU A 44 3.33 11.85 12.10
N TYR A 45 4.01 11.38 13.13
CA TYR A 45 4.10 9.96 13.43
C TYR A 45 2.88 9.51 14.22
N PHE A 46 2.35 8.34 13.85
CA PHE A 46 1.32 7.63 14.57
C PHE A 46 1.84 6.26 15.00
N GLN A 47 1.63 5.92 16.27
CA GLN A 47 1.80 4.57 16.78
C GLN A 47 0.58 4.20 17.62
N GLY A 48 -0.05 3.07 17.31
CA GLY A 48 -1.18 2.58 18.08
C GLY A 48 -2.05 1.61 17.30
N SER A 49 -3.31 1.49 17.72
CA SER A 49 -4.27 0.59 17.08
C SER A 49 -4.60 1.04 15.64
N PRO A 50 -4.67 0.13 14.66
CA PRO A 50 -5.11 0.46 13.30
C PRO A 50 -6.57 0.90 13.21
N LYS A 51 -7.34 0.75 14.29
CA LYS A 51 -8.75 1.18 14.40
C LYS A 51 -8.92 2.46 15.24
N ALA A 52 -7.81 3.07 15.67
CA ALA A 52 -7.84 4.28 16.47
C ALA A 52 -8.47 5.43 15.68
N PRO A 53 -9.42 6.19 16.26
CA PRO A 53 -10.00 7.35 15.58
C PRO A 53 -8.93 8.41 15.26
N GLU A 54 -7.91 8.56 16.09
CA GLU A 54 -6.81 9.52 15.92
C GLU A 54 -6.03 9.27 14.62
N LEU A 55 -5.85 8.00 14.22
CA LEU A 55 -5.22 7.64 12.95
C LEU A 55 -6.05 8.15 11.77
N LYS A 56 -7.36 7.93 11.83
CA LYS A 56 -8.29 8.38 10.78
C LYS A 56 -8.33 9.91 10.70
N ASP A 57 -8.39 10.58 11.85
CA ASP A 57 -8.41 12.03 11.92
C ASP A 57 -7.12 12.63 11.36
N LEU A 58 -5.96 12.06 11.71
CA LEU A 58 -4.67 12.45 11.15
C LEU A 58 -4.64 12.26 9.62
N PHE A 59 -5.09 11.11 9.11
CA PHE A 59 -5.16 10.86 7.67
C PHE A 59 -6.05 11.90 6.96
N ILE A 60 -7.25 12.17 7.49
CA ILE A 60 -8.18 13.15 6.91
C ILE A 60 -7.57 14.56 6.95
N GLN A 61 -6.93 14.94 8.05
CA GLN A 61 -6.26 16.23 8.18
C GLN A 61 -5.18 16.39 7.11
N GLN A 62 -4.27 15.43 6.97
CA GLN A 62 -3.18 15.51 6.00
C GLN A 62 -3.69 15.44 4.56
N ARG A 63 -4.73 14.65 4.27
CA ARG A 63 -5.40 14.66 2.97
C ARG A 63 -5.96 16.04 2.62
N ASN A 64 -6.63 16.70 3.57
CA ASN A 64 -7.16 18.04 3.34
C ASN A 64 -6.04 19.07 3.10
N ASN A 65 -4.89 18.92 3.78
CA ASN A 65 -3.72 19.77 3.55
C ASN A 65 -3.09 19.52 2.18
N ALA A 66 -2.97 18.26 1.76
CA ALA A 66 -2.50 17.86 0.44
C ALA A 66 -3.34 18.49 -0.67
N LEU A 67 -4.66 18.36 -0.58
CA LEU A 67 -5.60 18.94 -1.55
C LEU A 67 -5.53 20.46 -1.61
N LYS A 68 -5.47 21.15 -0.46
CA LYS A 68 -5.34 22.62 -0.42
C LYS A 68 -4.00 23.11 -1.00
N GLY A 69 -2.94 22.36 -0.77
CA GLY A 69 -1.59 22.68 -1.21
C GLY A 69 -1.24 22.21 -2.62
N HIS A 70 -2.12 21.46 -3.29
CA HIS A 70 -1.80 20.73 -4.53
C HIS A 70 -0.53 19.86 -4.38
N ARG A 71 -0.45 19.15 -3.26
CA ARG A 71 0.67 18.27 -2.87
C ARG A 71 0.19 16.84 -2.78
N ASP A 72 1.13 15.91 -2.81
CA ASP A 72 0.84 14.48 -2.62
C ASP A 72 0.71 14.19 -1.13
N LEU A 73 -0.25 13.32 -0.78
CA LEU A 73 -0.33 12.73 0.56
C LEU A 73 0.57 11.50 0.61
N ILE A 74 1.38 11.40 1.65
CA ILE A 74 2.26 10.25 1.90
C ILE A 74 1.83 9.52 3.17
N VAL A 75 1.82 8.19 3.10
CA VAL A 75 1.80 7.30 4.26
C VAL A 75 3.03 6.42 4.19
N VAL A 76 3.90 6.52 5.19
CA VAL A 76 5.07 5.64 5.33
C VAL A 76 4.76 4.61 6.39
N ASN A 77 4.71 3.35 5.97
CA ASN A 77 4.45 2.22 6.84
C ASN A 77 5.78 1.65 7.33
N TYR A 78 5.93 1.55 8.64
CA TYR A 78 7.04 0.83 9.24
C TYR A 78 6.58 -0.57 9.63
N GLU A 79 7.48 -1.55 9.54
CA GLU A 79 7.22 -2.89 10.05
C GLU A 79 6.75 -2.80 11.50
N SER A 80 5.59 -3.39 11.77
CA SER A 80 4.95 -3.31 13.07
C SER A 80 5.24 -4.59 13.85
N ASP A 81 5.37 -4.44 15.17
CA ASP A 81 5.43 -5.58 16.08
C ASP A 81 4.03 -6.19 16.16
N THR A 82 3.76 -7.12 15.24
CA THR A 82 2.46 -7.80 15.10
C THR A 82 2.00 -8.47 16.40
N LEU A 83 2.91 -8.77 17.33
CA LEU A 83 2.59 -9.32 18.65
C LEU A 83 1.79 -8.35 19.52
N LYS A 84 1.89 -7.04 19.28
CA LYS A 84 1.14 -6.00 20.00
C LYS A 84 -0.11 -5.53 19.27
N GLY A 85 -0.29 -5.93 18.00
CA GLY A 85 -1.41 -5.48 17.17
C GLY A 85 -1.41 -3.97 16.88
N GLU A 86 -0.30 -3.28 17.15
CA GLU A 86 -0.12 -1.87 16.85
C GLU A 86 0.50 -1.69 15.46
N ILE A 87 0.22 -0.56 14.84
CA ILE A 87 0.89 -0.09 13.63
C ILE A 87 1.77 1.11 13.95
N ARG A 88 2.79 1.33 13.11
CA ARG A 88 3.64 2.52 13.14
C ARG A 88 3.65 3.13 11.76
N GLN A 89 3.20 4.37 11.66
CA GLN A 89 3.10 5.08 10.40
C GLN A 89 3.59 6.52 10.55
N PHE A 90 4.12 7.08 9.48
CA PHE A 90 4.24 8.53 9.32
C PHE A 90 3.23 8.96 8.26
N ILE A 91 2.42 9.97 8.57
CA ILE A 91 1.38 10.48 7.66
C ILE A 91 1.63 11.95 7.45
N GLY A 92 1.76 12.36 6.19
CA GLY A 92 2.17 13.71 5.85
C GLY A 92 1.91 14.08 4.41
N ILE A 93 2.53 15.16 3.96
CA ILE A 93 2.44 15.66 2.60
C ILE A 93 3.83 15.92 2.02
N SER A 94 3.95 15.93 0.69
CA SER A 94 5.19 16.27 0.01
C SER A 94 5.67 17.70 0.31
N ALA A 95 6.99 17.85 0.41
CA ALA A 95 7.69 19.11 0.60
C ALA A 95 8.82 19.23 -0.45
N GLU A 96 8.98 20.42 -1.01
CA GLU A 96 9.98 20.69 -2.05
C GLU A 96 11.41 20.71 -1.49
N GLU A 97 11.57 21.13 -0.23
CA GLU A 97 12.87 21.30 0.42
C GLU A 97 12.83 20.77 1.85
N VAL A 98 14.02 20.55 2.42
CA VAL A 98 14.18 20.24 3.84
C VAL A 98 13.53 21.36 4.65
N PRO A 99 12.60 21.06 5.57
CA PRO A 99 11.99 22.09 6.38
C PRO A 99 12.98 22.58 7.45
N ASP A 100 13.76 23.62 7.15
CA ASP A 100 14.82 24.17 8.01
C ASP A 100 14.36 24.59 9.43
N LYS A 101 13.05 24.74 9.64
CA LYS A 101 12.43 25.23 10.88
C LYS A 101 11.54 24.21 11.59
N LEU A 102 11.40 22.99 11.08
CA LEU A 102 10.59 21.97 11.74
C LEU A 102 11.45 21.07 12.62
N PRO A 103 10.91 20.61 13.77
CA PRO A 103 11.59 19.60 14.56
C PRO A 103 11.72 18.30 13.74
N ALA A 104 12.78 17.53 13.98
CA ALA A 104 13.04 16.26 13.29
C ALA A 104 11.89 15.24 13.36
N SER A 105 11.00 15.37 14.35
CA SER A 105 9.80 14.55 14.48
C SER A 105 8.64 14.93 13.55
N SER A 106 8.74 16.04 12.84
CA SER A 106 7.66 16.60 12.00
C SER A 106 7.96 16.53 10.50
N TRP A 107 9.06 15.88 10.12
CA TRP A 107 9.41 15.64 8.74
C TRP A 107 10.12 14.30 8.57
N LEU A 108 10.11 13.80 7.34
CA LEU A 108 10.73 12.55 6.94
C LEU A 108 11.43 12.72 5.60
N GLU A 109 12.58 12.08 5.45
CA GLU A 109 13.26 11.93 4.17
C GLU A 109 12.97 10.57 3.55
N MET A 110 12.63 10.55 2.27
CA MET A 110 12.72 9.35 1.44
C MET A 110 14.08 9.35 0.73
N PRO A 111 14.96 8.39 1.05
CA PRO A 111 16.29 8.36 0.48
C PRO A 111 16.24 8.07 -1.02
N PRO A 112 17.21 8.57 -1.81
CA PRO A 112 17.32 8.19 -3.20
C PRO A 112 17.67 6.71 -3.34
N GLY A 113 17.22 6.08 -4.43
CA GLY A 113 17.52 4.68 -4.74
C GLY A 113 16.51 4.04 -5.67
N SER A 114 16.68 2.74 -5.91
CA SER A 114 15.73 1.96 -6.72
C SER A 114 14.62 1.36 -5.84
N TYR A 115 13.40 1.40 -6.35
CA TYR A 115 12.19 0.93 -5.70
C TYR A 115 11.41 0.00 -6.62
N ALA A 116 10.83 -1.07 -6.08
CA ALA A 116 9.73 -1.78 -6.73
C ALA A 116 8.45 -0.99 -6.47
N GLY A 117 7.91 -0.39 -7.53
CA GLY A 117 6.73 0.45 -7.49
C GLY A 117 5.55 -0.19 -8.22
N ALA A 118 4.36 -0.04 -7.67
CA ALA A 118 3.11 -0.36 -8.33
C ALA A 118 2.18 0.85 -8.31
N GLU A 119 1.46 1.05 -9.42
CA GLU A 119 0.42 2.08 -9.54
C GLU A 119 -0.95 1.44 -9.45
N LEU A 120 -1.76 1.91 -8.51
CA LEU A 120 -3.09 1.40 -8.22
C LEU A 120 -4.11 2.52 -8.42
N MET A 121 -5.17 2.24 -9.16
CA MET A 121 -6.28 3.17 -9.27
C MET A 121 -7.18 3.06 -8.03
N ALA A 122 -7.75 4.18 -7.59
CA ALA A 122 -8.64 4.24 -6.43
C ALA A 122 -9.83 3.28 -6.54
N SER A 123 -10.29 3.01 -7.77
CA SER A 123 -11.33 2.00 -8.06
C SER A 123 -10.95 0.59 -7.61
N ASP A 124 -9.67 0.26 -7.63
CA ASP A 124 -9.15 -1.09 -7.39
C ASP A 124 -8.76 -1.33 -5.93
N LEU A 125 -8.55 -0.27 -5.15
CA LEU A 125 -8.18 -0.36 -3.72
C LEU A 125 -9.19 -1.15 -2.88
N ARG A 126 -10.46 -1.20 -3.29
CA ARG A 126 -11.50 -1.99 -2.60
C ARG A 126 -11.35 -3.50 -2.79
N ARG A 127 -10.56 -3.94 -3.77
CA ARG A 127 -10.42 -5.34 -4.18
C ARG A 127 -9.05 -5.93 -3.85
N ILE A 128 -8.09 -5.10 -3.44
CA ILE A 128 -6.71 -5.51 -3.23
C ILE A 128 -6.40 -5.49 -1.74
N ASN A 129 -5.92 -6.61 -1.21
CA ASN A 129 -5.44 -6.68 0.16
C ASN A 129 -4.00 -6.13 0.24
N PRO A 130 -3.69 -5.21 1.16
CA PRO A 130 -2.33 -4.69 1.34
C PRO A 130 -1.26 -5.77 1.55
N MET A 131 -1.61 -6.87 2.22
CA MET A 131 -0.67 -7.98 2.43
C MET A 131 -0.31 -8.69 1.12
N ASP A 132 -1.27 -8.78 0.18
CA ASP A 132 -1.03 -9.38 -1.13
C ASP A 132 -0.11 -8.51 -1.97
N ILE A 133 -0.23 -7.18 -1.88
CA ILE A 133 0.69 -6.23 -2.56
C ILE A 133 2.12 -6.47 -2.09
N LYS A 134 2.36 -6.57 -0.78
CA LYS A 134 3.70 -6.83 -0.22
C LYS A 134 4.27 -8.16 -0.72
N ASN A 135 3.47 -9.23 -0.70
CA ASN A 135 3.91 -10.54 -1.17
C ASN A 135 4.22 -10.54 -2.68
N GLN A 136 3.39 -9.89 -3.49
CA GLN A 136 3.62 -9.71 -4.92
C GLN A 136 4.90 -8.90 -5.18
N ALA A 137 5.16 -7.84 -4.42
CA ALA A 137 6.39 -7.05 -4.52
C ALA A 137 7.65 -7.88 -4.20
N VAL A 138 7.60 -8.73 -3.18
CA VAL A 138 8.70 -9.63 -2.81
C VAL A 138 8.98 -10.61 -3.96
N ASN A 139 7.94 -11.26 -4.50
CA ASN A 139 8.08 -12.16 -5.64
C ASN A 139 8.66 -11.44 -6.85
N TYR A 140 8.16 -10.23 -7.15
CA TYR A 140 8.68 -9.40 -8.23
C TYR A 140 10.17 -9.11 -8.05
N ALA A 141 10.60 -8.63 -6.87
CA ALA A 141 12.01 -8.37 -6.59
C ALA A 141 12.90 -9.60 -6.81
N GLN A 142 12.44 -10.78 -6.35
CA GLN A 142 13.14 -12.05 -6.57
C GLN A 142 13.29 -12.39 -8.05
N THR A 143 12.25 -12.17 -8.88
CA THR A 143 12.36 -12.38 -10.35
C THR A 143 13.39 -11.46 -10.99
N GLN A 144 13.63 -10.29 -10.39
CA GLN A 144 14.63 -9.32 -10.84
C GLN A 144 16.02 -9.54 -10.22
N SER A 145 16.22 -10.64 -9.48
CA SER A 145 17.47 -10.92 -8.75
C SER A 145 17.86 -9.80 -7.76
N LYS A 146 16.86 -9.17 -7.13
CA LYS A 146 17.02 -8.12 -6.12
C LYS A 146 16.35 -8.53 -4.80
N GLU A 147 16.74 -7.88 -3.72
CA GLU A 147 16.08 -8.05 -2.42
C GLU A 147 15.21 -6.83 -2.10
N LEU A 148 14.10 -7.07 -1.42
CA LEU A 148 13.18 -6.00 -1.00
C LEU A 148 13.45 -5.67 0.47
N GLU A 149 13.59 -4.38 0.79
CA GLU A 149 13.63 -3.92 2.17
C GLU A 149 12.22 -4.00 2.76
N THR A 150 11.96 -5.03 3.56
CA THR A 150 10.60 -5.34 4.07
C THR A 150 10.18 -4.51 5.27
N THR A 151 11.09 -3.68 5.80
CA THR A 151 10.91 -2.89 7.03
C THR A 151 10.13 -1.60 6.81
N ILE A 152 10.10 -1.08 5.58
CA ILE A 152 9.47 0.19 5.24
C ILE A 152 8.77 0.09 3.88
N SER A 153 7.56 0.63 3.76
CA SER A 153 6.91 0.89 2.48
C SER A 153 6.33 2.30 2.43
N TYR A 154 6.19 2.83 1.22
CA TYR A 154 5.68 4.17 0.97
C TYR A 154 4.40 4.08 0.14
N GLU A 155 3.37 4.78 0.59
CA GLU A 155 2.10 4.95 -0.11
C GLU A 155 1.93 6.42 -0.47
N ILE A 156 2.01 6.74 -1.75
CA ILE A 156 1.88 8.11 -2.27
C ILE A 156 0.53 8.23 -2.97
N TYR A 157 -0.36 9.04 -2.41
CA TYR A 157 -1.66 9.35 -2.96
C TYR A 157 -1.55 10.61 -3.85
N GLU A 158 -1.69 10.39 -5.16
CA GLU A 158 -1.71 11.46 -6.17
C GLU A 158 -3.16 11.90 -6.38
N GLY A 159 -3.58 12.89 -5.60
CA GLY A 159 -4.98 13.32 -5.57
C GLY A 159 -5.93 12.22 -5.06
N ASP A 160 -7.08 12.07 -5.74
CA ASP A 160 -8.13 11.11 -5.36
C ASP A 160 -8.17 9.86 -6.26
N GLU A 161 -7.34 9.82 -7.30
CA GLU A 161 -7.47 8.84 -8.38
C GLU A 161 -6.46 7.71 -8.29
N LYS A 162 -5.27 7.99 -7.74
CA LYS A 162 -4.12 7.10 -7.88
C LYS A 162 -3.33 6.97 -6.58
N LEU A 163 -2.96 5.73 -6.29
CA LEU A 163 -2.06 5.35 -5.22
C LEU A 163 -0.82 4.69 -5.82
N ARG A 164 0.37 5.19 -5.49
CA ARG A 164 1.62 4.49 -5.74
C ARG A 164 2.10 3.81 -4.47
N VAL A 165 2.42 2.53 -4.56
CA VAL A 165 3.02 1.78 -3.46
C VAL A 165 4.46 1.47 -3.85
N LEU A 166 5.42 1.90 -3.02
CA LEU A 166 6.84 1.77 -3.30
C LEU A 166 7.53 0.98 -2.17
N PHE A 167 8.36 0.02 -2.58
CA PHE A 167 9.21 -0.77 -1.69
C PHE A 167 10.67 -0.63 -2.11
N ARG A 168 11.55 -0.28 -1.17
CA ARG A 168 12.96 -0.05 -1.49
C ARG A 168 13.64 -1.38 -1.85
N LEU A 169 14.50 -1.34 -2.86
CA LEU A 169 15.32 -2.48 -3.27
C LEU A 169 16.73 -2.40 -2.68
N ARG A 170 17.34 -3.56 -2.45
CA ARG A 170 18.72 -3.77 -2.03
C ARG A 170 19.47 -4.64 -3.05
#